data_AF-A0A8S2RXC8-F1
#
_entry.id   AF-A0A8S2RXC8-F1
#
_cell.length_a   1.000
_cell.length_b   1.000
_cell.length_c   1.000
_cell.angle_alpha   90.00
_cell.angle_beta   90.00
_cell.angle_gamma   90.00
#
_symmetry.space_group_name_H-M   'P 1'
#
loop_
_entity.id
_entity.type
_entity.pdbx_description
1 polymer ?
#
loop_
_entity_poly.entity_id
_entity_poly.type
_entity_poly.pdbx_seq_one_letter_code
_entity_poly.pdbx_strand_id
1 'polypeptide(L)' 'MTETLLSIPLNVLDLRDNDFFMFIGQFCSREVVEYLKLLGVRSVDSLLGIDDIFLPLQEDYLELIDVKKKL' A
#
# COMPACT_ATOMS: atom_id res chain seq x y z
N MET A 1 12.18 17.58 21.91
CA MET A 1 11.29 16.97 20.93
C MET A 1 12.15 16.01 20.12
N THR A 2 11.94 14.71 20.29
CA THR A 2 12.68 13.67 19.56
C THR A 2 12.21 13.69 18.11
N GLU A 3 13.08 14.14 17.21
CA GLU A 3 12.93 13.91 15.78
C GLU A 3 13.01 12.39 15.57
N THR A 4 11.87 11.78 15.24
CA THR A 4 11.87 10.42 14.72
C THR A 4 12.53 10.50 13.35
N LEU A 5 13.84 10.32 13.30
CA LEU A 5 14.58 10.08 12.07
C LEU A 5 13.95 8.83 11.44
N LEU A 6 13.06 9.06 10.47
CA LEU A 6 12.63 8.03 9.54
C LEU A 6 13.88 7.64 8.77
N SER A 7 14.59 6.62 9.26
CA SER A 7 15.67 5.99 8.52
C SER A 7 15.03 5.37 7.30
N ILE A 8 15.05 6.09 6.18
CA ILE A 8 14.70 5.52 4.88
C ILE A 8 15.64 4.31 4.70
N PRO A 9 15.12 3.09 4.50
CA PRO A 9 15.97 1.94 4.20
C PRO A 9 16.86 2.28 3.02
N LEU A 10 18.16 1.98 3.14
CA LEU A 10 19.15 2.28 2.08
C LEU A 10 18.77 1.66 0.72
N ASN A 11 17.91 0.64 0.74
CA ASN A 11 17.36 0.00 -0.45
C ASN A 11 15.82 -0.05 -0.36
N VAL A 12 15.16 0.48 -1.39
CA VAL A 12 13.69 0.46 -1.54
C VAL A 12 13.15 -0.99 -1.53
N LEU A 13 13.95 -1.96 -1.98
CA LEU A 13 13.58 -3.38 -1.95
C LEU A 13 13.51 -3.97 -0.54
N ASP A 14 14.05 -3.31 0.49
CA ASP A 14 14.02 -3.78 1.89
C ASP A 14 12.81 -3.25 2.66
N LEU A 15 12.04 -2.33 2.07
CA LEU A 15 10.84 -1.77 2.69
C LEU A 15 9.79 -2.86 2.92
N ARG A 16 9.29 -2.96 4.14
CA ARG A 16 8.25 -3.91 4.56
C ARG A 16 7.17 -3.21 5.39
N ASP A 17 5.96 -3.77 5.36
CA ASP A 17 4.80 -3.38 6.15
C ASP A 17 4.62 -1.84 6.22
N ASN A 18 4.69 -1.26 7.42
CA ASN A 18 4.44 0.17 7.63
C ASN A 18 5.42 1.07 6.88
N ASP A 19 6.69 0.70 6.79
CA ASP A 19 7.68 1.52 6.07
C ASP A 19 7.39 1.51 4.56
N PHE A 20 6.99 0.35 4.03
CA PHE A 20 6.49 0.24 2.66
C PHE A 20 5.24 1.10 2.42
N PHE A 21 4.25 1.06 3.32
CA PHE A 21 3.03 1.88 3.18
C PHE A 21 3.31 3.38 3.31
N MET A 22 4.24 3.78 4.19
CA MET A 22 4.67 5.16 4.32
C MET A 22 5.38 5.63 3.05
N PHE A 23 6.24 4.80 2.47
CA PHE A 23 6.94 5.10 1.22
C PHE A 23 5.97 5.21 0.04
N ILE A 24 5.13 4.20 -0.21
CA ILE A 24 4.15 4.23 -1.31
C ILE A 24 3.12 5.36 -1.12
N GLY A 25 2.75 5.66 0.12
CA GLY A 25 1.86 6.77 0.45
C GLY A 25 2.41 8.16 0.09
N GLN A 26 3.70 8.29 -0.23
CA GLN A 26 4.26 9.54 -0.77
C GLN A 26 3.91 9.75 -2.25
N PHE A 27 3.54 8.68 -2.97
CA PHE A 27 3.32 8.70 -4.41
C PHE A 27 1.88 8.36 -4.82
N CYS A 28 1.14 7.67 -3.94
CA CYS A 28 -0.21 7.20 -4.21
C CYS A 28 -1.24 7.81 -3.25
N SER A 29 -2.51 7.80 -3.65
CA SER A 29 -3.60 8.23 -2.77
C SER A 29 -3.78 7.28 -1.59
N ARG A 30 -4.42 7.77 -0.52
CA ARG A 30 -4.71 6.96 0.67
C ARG A 30 -5.52 5.71 0.33
N GLU A 31 -6.45 5.81 -0.62
CA GLU A 31 -7.28 4.70 -1.09
C GLU A 31 -6.43 3.58 -1.68
N VAL A 32 -5.42 3.92 -2.49
CA VAL A 32 -4.49 2.94 -3.07
C VAL A 32 -3.64 2.27 -1.97
N VAL A 33 -3.21 3.02 -0.96
CA VAL A 33 -2.46 2.43 0.16
C VAL A 33 -3.32 1.44 0.97
N GLU A 34 -4.58 1.79 1.26
CA GLU A 34 -5.51 0.88 1.93
C GLU A 34 -5.86 -0.33 1.05
N TYR A 35 -5.96 -0.12 -0.26
CA TYR A 35 -6.14 -1.17 -1.24
C TYR A 35 -5.01 -2.21 -1.18
N LEU A 36 -3.75 -1.75 -1.20
CA LEU A 36 -2.58 -2.63 -1.08
C LEU A 36 -2.55 -3.39 0.25
N LYS A 37 -2.93 -2.75 1.37
CA LYS A 37 -3.06 -3.41 2.67
C LYS A 37 -4.05 -4.56 2.64
N LEU A 38 -5.21 -4.35 2.00
CA LEU A 38 -6.27 -5.35 1.90
C LEU A 38 -5.85 -6.54 1.02
N LEU A 39 -5.11 -6.28 -0.05
CA LEU A 39 -4.51 -7.34 -0.87
C LEU A 39 -3.36 -8.09 -0.17
N GLY A 40 -2.92 -7.63 1.01
CA GLY A 40 -1.77 -8.20 1.69
C GLY A 40 -0.42 -7.87 1.02
N VAL A 41 -0.40 -6.88 0.12
CA VAL A 41 0.83 -6.39 -0.51
C VAL A 41 1.57 -5.53 0.49
N ARG A 42 2.63 -6.09 1.09
CA ARG A 42 3.35 -5.49 2.22
C ARG A 42 4.79 -5.11 1.88
N SER A 43 5.19 -5.20 0.62
CA SER A 43 6.56 -4.98 0.21
C SER A 43 6.68 -4.73 -1.29
N VAL A 44 7.81 -4.18 -1.71
CA VAL A 44 8.07 -3.87 -3.13
C VAL A 44 8.20 -5.13 -3.97
N ASP A 45 8.87 -6.16 -3.46
CA ASP A 45 8.95 -7.48 -4.10
C ASP A 45 7.55 -8.14 -4.23
N SER A 46 6.69 -8.02 -3.22
CA SER A 46 5.32 -8.52 -3.30
C SER A 46 4.49 -7.74 -4.33
N LEU A 47 4.71 -6.43 -4.45
CA LEU A 47 4.04 -5.58 -5.44
C LEU A 47 4.48 -5.90 -6.87
N LEU A 48 5.79 -6.11 -7.07
CA LEU A 48 6.37 -6.47 -8.37
C LEU A 48 6.01 -7.90 -8.81
N GLY A 49 5.70 -8.78 -7.86
CA GLY A 49 5.22 -10.14 -8.13
C GLY A 49 3.74 -10.23 -8.54
N ILE A 50 3.04 -9.10 -8.67
CA ILE A 50 1.67 -9.06 -9.18
C ILE A 50 1.72 -9.01 -10.71
N ASP A 51 1.45 -10.14 -11.35
CA ASP A 51 1.49 -10.29 -12.81
C ASP A 51 0.51 -9.35 -13.56
N ASP A 52 -0.58 -8.95 -12.90
CA ASP A 52 -1.58 -8.03 -13.45
C ASP A 52 -2.08 -7.03 -12.39
N ILE A 53 -1.40 -5.88 -12.26
CA ILE A 53 -1.82 -4.78 -11.36
C ILE A 53 -3.17 -4.17 -11.80
N PHE A 54 -3.60 -4.41 -13.03
CA PHE A 54 -4.81 -3.82 -13.60
C PHE A 54 -6.13 -4.46 -13.15
N LEU A 55 -6.12 -5.64 -12.50
CA LEU A 55 -7.35 -6.40 -12.30
C LEU A 55 -8.28 -6.01 -11.15
N PRO A 56 -7.86 -5.28 -10.10
CA PRO A 56 -8.82 -4.93 -9.05
C PRO A 56 -9.16 -3.43 -8.95
N LEU A 57 -8.69 -2.62 -9.89
CA LEU A 57 -9.12 -1.23 -10.04
C LEU A 57 -10.35 -1.09 -10.95
N GLN A 58 -10.79 -2.16 -11.60
CA GLN A 58 -11.99 -2.18 -12.44
C GLN A 58 -13.20 -2.67 -11.63
N GLU A 59 -14.03 -1.70 -11.25
CA GLU A 59 -15.45 -1.80 -10.89
C GLU A 59 -15.84 -2.46 -9.55
N ASP A 60 -15.29 -3.61 -9.14
CA ASP A 60 -15.80 -4.34 -7.96
C ASP A 60 -15.33 -3.77 -6.60
N TYR A 61 -14.26 -2.96 -6.58
CA TYR A 61 -13.63 -2.55 -5.31
C TYR A 61 -14.23 -1.29 -4.67
N LEU A 62 -14.88 -0.44 -5.46
CA LEU A 62 -15.65 0.68 -4.92
C LEU A 62 -16.77 0.18 -3.99
N GLU A 63 -17.37 -0.97 -4.30
CA GLU A 63 -18.40 -1.59 -3.47
C GLU A 63 -17.85 -2.14 -2.14
N LEU A 64 -16.67 -2.76 -2.14
CA LEU A 64 -16.03 -3.28 -0.92
C LEU A 64 -15.66 -2.18 0.08
N ILE A 65 -15.21 -1.02 -0.39
CA ILE A 65 -14.93 0.14 0.47
C ILE A 65 -16.23 0.70 1.06
N ASP A 66 -17.31 0.72 0.27
CA ASP A 66 -18.62 1.23 0.71
C ASP A 66 -19.27 0.32 1.77
N VAL A 67 -19.10 -1.00 1.66
CA VAL A 67 -19.54 -1.96 2.69
C VAL A 67 -18.81 -1.72 4.01
N LYS A 68 -17.50 -1.44 3.97
CA LYS A 68 -16.70 -1.17 5.18
C LYS A 68 -17.00 0.16 5.87
N LYS A 69 -17.53 1.15 5.15
CA LYS A 69 -17.95 2.46 5.72
C LYS A 69 -19.35 2.43 6.35
N LYS A 70 -20.15 1.40 6.06
CA LYS A 70 -21.52 1.23 6.57
C LYS A 70 -21.63 0.34 7.82
N LEU A 71 -20.53 -0.28 8.26
CA LEU A 71 -20.40 -1.00 9.54
C LEU A 71 -19.67 -0.11 10.56
#